data_AF-A0A0J6LHR0-F1
#
_entry.id   AF-A0A0J6LHR0-F1
#
_cell.length_a   1.000
_cell.length_b   1.000
_cell.length_c   1.000
_cell.angle_alpha   90.00
_cell.angle_beta   90.00
_cell.angle_gamma   90.00
#
_symmetry.space_group_name_H-M   'P 1'
#
loop_
_entity.id
_entity.type
_entity.pdbx_description
1 polymer ?
#
loop_
_entity_poly.entity_id
_entity_poly.type
_entity_poly.pdbx_seq_one_letter_code
_entity_poly.pdbx_strand_id
1 'polypeptide(L)'
;MNPINLNAFIHNSVSDATYQNLKTFNFDHFVQELGNISGRQINVNLYEYVPGVTDFDYKSPDTATKVNEWNTVANQFAKDIGVTPYRTDRNILIIDGFITGSVAGAAQSGVNAGNSVIASTVDATTIAHEVGHTFNAKHTGVMQTPDPANRGQVLSSYMATDDEVGSGSLLRFSTINRDRIKSFLGKLE
;
A
#
# COMPACT_ATOMS: atom_id res chain seq x y z
N MET A 1 22.23 3.20 -0.10
CA MET A 1 20.86 2.67 0.08
C MET A 1 20.01 3.12 -1.10
N ASN A 2 19.34 2.18 -1.78
CA ASN A 2 18.43 2.52 -2.88
C ASN A 2 17.16 3.22 -2.36
N PRO A 3 16.55 4.13 -3.14
CA PRO A 3 15.27 4.73 -2.79
C PRO A 3 14.15 3.67 -2.71
N ILE A 4 13.03 4.05 -2.10
CA ILE A 4 11.79 3.28 -2.20
C ILE A 4 10.92 3.98 -3.24
N ASN A 5 10.71 3.35 -4.40
CA ASN A 5 9.80 3.87 -5.41
C ASN A 5 8.42 3.23 -5.25
N LEU A 6 7.42 4.06 -4.99
CA LEU A 6 6.01 3.69 -5.03
C LEU A 6 5.49 3.98 -6.45
N ASN A 7 5.48 2.96 -7.30
CA ASN A 7 4.94 3.01 -8.65
C ASN A 7 3.42 2.84 -8.58
N ALA A 8 2.71 3.96 -8.57
CA ALA A 8 1.26 4.02 -8.44
C ALA A 8 0.59 4.10 -9.82
N PHE A 9 -0.08 3.01 -10.18
CA PHE A 9 -0.87 2.87 -11.40
C PHE A 9 -2.32 3.20 -11.06
N ILE A 10 -2.80 4.33 -11.58
CA ILE A 10 -4.14 4.82 -11.31
C ILE A 10 -5.10 4.07 -12.23
N HIS A 11 -5.93 3.20 -11.66
CA HIS A 11 -6.88 2.44 -12.46
C HIS A 11 -7.95 3.36 -13.05
N ASN A 12 -8.47 3.02 -14.24
CA ASN A 12 -9.50 3.79 -14.94
C ASN A 12 -10.84 3.90 -14.20
N SER A 13 -11.01 3.19 -13.08
CA SER A 13 -12.17 3.34 -12.19
C SER A 13 -12.03 4.51 -11.22
N VAL A 14 -10.82 5.01 -11.00
CA VAL A 14 -10.55 6.12 -10.08
C VAL A 14 -11.14 7.40 -10.64
N SER A 15 -12.03 8.04 -9.89
CA SER A 15 -12.63 9.31 -10.31
C SER A 15 -11.62 10.45 -10.25
N ASP A 16 -11.82 11.50 -11.06
CA ASP A 16 -10.99 12.72 -11.04
C ASP A 16 -10.92 13.34 -9.64
N ALA A 17 -12.04 13.34 -8.91
CA ALA A 17 -12.10 13.88 -7.55
C ALA A 17 -11.27 13.04 -6.58
N THR A 18 -11.30 11.71 -6.71
CA THR A 18 -10.44 10.82 -5.91
C THR A 18 -8.97 11.05 -6.26
N TYR A 19 -8.62 11.09 -7.55
CA TYR A 19 -7.26 11.31 -8.02
C TYR A 19 -6.67 12.63 -7.48
N GLN A 20 -7.43 13.73 -7.53
CA GLN A 20 -7.01 15.03 -7.02
C GLN A 20 -6.71 15.03 -5.51
N ASN A 21 -7.36 14.16 -4.75
CA ASN A 21 -7.16 14.03 -3.30
C ASN A 21 -6.15 12.95 -2.91
N LEU A 22 -5.74 12.10 -3.83
CA LEU A 22 -4.91 10.92 -3.55
C LEU A 22 -3.63 11.26 -2.79
N LYS A 23 -2.98 12.37 -3.17
CA LYS A 23 -1.77 12.85 -2.51
C LYS A 23 -2.00 13.14 -1.04
N THR A 24 -2.96 14.01 -0.72
CA THR A 24 -3.20 14.49 0.65
C THR A 24 -3.91 13.46 1.51
N PHE A 25 -4.82 12.68 0.92
CA PHE A 25 -5.66 11.73 1.63
C PHE A 25 -4.97 10.39 1.88
N ASN A 26 -4.15 9.88 0.95
CA ASN A 26 -3.56 8.54 1.07
C ASN A 26 -2.02 8.53 1.13
N PHE A 27 -1.34 9.45 0.43
CA PHE A 27 0.12 9.36 0.30
C PHE A 27 0.91 10.17 1.32
N ASP A 28 0.52 11.41 1.65
CA ASP A 28 1.37 12.31 2.43
C ASP A 28 1.76 11.74 3.80
N HIS A 29 0.78 11.22 4.54
CA HIS A 29 1.02 10.60 5.85
C HIS A 29 1.87 9.32 5.74
N PHE A 30 1.68 8.57 4.67
CA PHE A 30 2.34 7.28 4.47
C PHE A 30 3.80 7.45 4.00
N VAL A 31 4.02 8.34 3.03
CA VAL A 31 5.34 8.70 2.50
C VAL A 31 6.23 9.25 3.63
N GLN A 32 5.67 10.14 4.46
CA GLN A 32 6.39 10.66 5.63
C GLN A 32 6.77 9.54 6.61
N GLU A 33 5.84 8.64 6.94
CA GLU A 33 6.08 7.53 7.84
C GLU A 33 7.15 6.56 7.30
N LEU A 34 7.07 6.16 6.03
CA LEU A 34 8.07 5.30 5.39
C LEU A 34 9.46 5.95 5.39
N GLY A 35 9.53 7.25 5.08
CA GLY A 35 10.77 8.03 5.14
C GLY A 35 11.37 8.01 6.53
N ASN A 36 10.57 8.22 7.57
CA ASN A 36 11.01 8.21 8.97
C ASN A 36 11.53 6.83 9.42
N ILE A 37 10.89 5.73 8.98
CA ILE A 37 11.31 4.37 9.34
C ILE A 37 12.62 3.99 8.65
N SER A 38 12.70 4.30 7.35
CA SER A 38 13.76 3.78 6.47
C SER A 38 14.98 4.69 6.40
N GLY A 39 14.83 6.00 6.63
CA GLY A 39 15.86 6.99 6.33
C GLY A 39 16.16 7.13 4.84
N ARG A 40 15.29 6.60 3.96
CA ARG A 40 15.46 6.59 2.50
C ARG A 40 14.59 7.66 1.85
N GLN A 41 15.03 8.13 0.68
CA GLN A 41 14.17 8.88 -0.22
C GLN A 41 13.00 8.00 -0.67
N ILE A 42 11.79 8.52 -0.56
CA ILE A 42 10.57 7.89 -1.03
C ILE A 42 10.10 8.66 -2.27
N ASN A 43 9.98 7.96 -3.40
CA ASN A 43 9.46 8.53 -4.64
C ASN A 43 8.07 7.97 -4.89
N VAL A 44 7.15 8.82 -5.37
CA VAL A 44 5.83 8.39 -5.85
C VAL A 44 5.78 8.68 -7.34
N ASN A 45 5.71 7.62 -8.15
CA ASN A 45 5.62 7.71 -9.60
C ASN A 45 4.18 7.39 -9.99
N LEU A 46 3.49 8.32 -10.65
CA LEU A 46 2.11 8.12 -11.09
C LEU A 46 2.08 7.67 -12.56
N TYR A 47 1.30 6.64 -12.84
CA TYR A 47 1.05 6.13 -14.18
C TYR A 47 -0.47 6.12 -14.42
N GLU A 48 -0.89 6.78 -15.51
CA GLU A 48 -2.30 6.99 -15.85
C GLU A 48 -2.52 6.64 -17.32
N TYR A 49 -3.70 6.13 -17.66
CA TYR A 49 -4.13 5.85 -19.04
C TYR A 49 -3.16 4.98 -19.85
N VAL A 50 -2.49 4.03 -19.18
CA VAL A 50 -1.64 3.01 -19.82
C VAL A 50 -2.50 1.80 -20.20
N PRO A 51 -2.75 1.55 -21.51
CA PRO A 51 -3.58 0.43 -21.95
C PRO A 51 -2.99 -0.93 -21.58
N GLY A 52 -3.82 -1.87 -21.15
CA GLY A 52 -3.41 -3.18 -20.64
C GLY A 52 -2.81 -3.17 -19.23
N VAL A 53 -2.68 -2.00 -18.59
CA VAL A 53 -2.07 -1.85 -17.25
C VAL A 53 -3.02 -1.13 -16.29
N THR A 54 -3.45 0.09 -16.64
CA THR A 54 -4.37 0.90 -15.81
C THR A 54 -5.85 0.55 -16.02
N ASP A 55 -6.16 -0.33 -16.97
CA ASP A 55 -7.46 -0.97 -17.20
C ASP A 55 -7.46 -2.44 -16.76
N PHE A 56 -6.49 -2.84 -15.93
CA PHE A 56 -6.37 -4.20 -15.41
C PHE A 56 -7.66 -4.67 -14.73
N ASP A 57 -8.20 -5.82 -15.14
CA ASP A 57 -9.40 -6.41 -14.55
C ASP A 57 -9.11 -6.93 -13.13
N TYR A 58 -9.24 -6.02 -12.17
CA TYR A 58 -8.89 -6.22 -10.77
C TYR A 58 -9.97 -6.96 -9.97
N LYS A 59 -11.19 -7.15 -10.51
CA LYS A 59 -12.27 -7.81 -9.77
C LYS A 59 -12.03 -9.31 -9.70
N SER A 60 -12.07 -9.88 -8.50
CA SER A 60 -11.91 -11.33 -8.32
C SER A 60 -12.34 -11.79 -6.93
N PRO A 61 -13.03 -12.94 -6.79
CA PRO A 61 -13.24 -13.57 -5.49
C PRO A 61 -11.94 -14.12 -4.88
N ASP A 62 -10.93 -14.44 -5.71
CA ASP A 62 -9.60 -14.86 -5.27
C ASP A 62 -8.62 -13.68 -5.42
N THR A 63 -8.42 -12.96 -4.32
CA THR A 63 -7.57 -11.76 -4.28
C THR A 63 -6.07 -12.11 -4.31
N ALA A 64 -5.68 -13.28 -3.81
CA ALA A 64 -4.30 -13.73 -3.80
C ALA A 64 -3.81 -14.05 -5.22
N THR A 65 -4.63 -14.75 -6.01
CA THR A 65 -4.33 -14.97 -7.43
C THR A 65 -4.32 -13.64 -8.18
N LYS A 66 -5.28 -12.76 -7.91
CA LYS A 66 -5.41 -11.48 -8.63
C LYS A 66 -4.23 -10.53 -8.40
N VAL A 67 -3.68 -10.45 -7.19
CA VAL A 67 -2.48 -9.63 -6.94
C VAL A 67 -1.22 -10.22 -7.60
N ASN A 68 -1.15 -11.54 -7.80
CA ASN A 68 -0.05 -12.18 -8.55
C ASN A 68 -0.14 -11.91 -10.06
N GLU A 69 -1.35 -11.92 -10.61
CA GLU A 69 -1.61 -11.49 -11.99
C GLU A 69 -1.19 -10.02 -12.18
N TRP A 70 -1.60 -9.15 -11.26
CA TRP A 70 -1.19 -7.74 -11.27
C TRP A 70 0.34 -7.59 -11.23
N ASN A 71 1.03 -8.35 -10.38
CA ASN A 71 2.49 -8.34 -10.32
C ASN A 71 3.13 -8.71 -11.66
N THR A 72 2.52 -9.62 -12.42
CA THR A 72 3.01 -9.98 -13.76
C THR A 72 2.88 -8.80 -14.73
N VAL A 73 1.73 -8.13 -14.72
CA VAL A 73 1.46 -6.95 -15.56
C VAL A 73 2.41 -5.80 -15.22
N ALA A 74 2.55 -5.43 -13.96
CA ALA A 74 3.42 -4.34 -13.54
C ALA A 74 4.90 -4.60 -13.85
N ASN A 75 5.36 -5.85 -13.68
CA ASN A 75 6.73 -6.22 -14.04
C ASN A 75 6.96 -6.26 -15.55
N GLN A 76 5.94 -6.60 -16.34
CA GLN A 76 6.03 -6.52 -17.79
C GLN A 76 6.11 -5.06 -18.24
N PHE A 77 5.27 -4.19 -17.70
CA PHE A 77 5.32 -2.75 -17.97
C PHE A 77 6.71 -2.16 -17.69
N ALA A 78 7.30 -2.46 -16.54
CA ALA A 78 8.65 -1.98 -16.20
C ALA A 78 9.71 -2.41 -17.24
N LYS A 79 9.61 -3.64 -17.76
CA LYS A 79 10.50 -4.13 -18.83
C LYS A 79 10.26 -3.37 -20.14
N ASP A 80 9.00 -3.15 -20.50
CA ASP A 80 8.62 -2.49 -21.77
C ASP A 80 9.14 -1.04 -21.82
N ILE A 81 9.21 -0.36 -20.67
CA ILE A 81 9.77 0.99 -20.56
C ILE A 81 11.28 1.00 -20.24
N GLY A 82 11.94 -0.16 -20.21
CA GLY A 82 13.39 -0.27 -20.00
C GLY A 82 13.86 0.04 -18.56
N VAL A 83 12.97 -0.06 -17.56
CA VAL A 83 13.30 0.18 -16.15
C VAL A 83 13.72 -1.13 -15.47
N THR A 84 14.88 -1.11 -14.83
CA THR A 84 15.30 -2.19 -13.92
C THR A 84 14.81 -1.88 -12.50
N PRO A 85 13.87 -2.66 -11.93
CA PRO A 85 13.30 -2.36 -10.63
C PRO A 85 14.29 -2.64 -9.50
N TYR A 86 14.25 -1.82 -8.45
CA TYR A 86 14.88 -2.16 -7.19
C TYR A 86 14.01 -3.13 -6.39
N ARG A 87 14.62 -3.95 -5.53
CA ARG A 87 13.88 -4.81 -4.59
C ARG A 87 12.98 -4.01 -3.63
N THR A 88 13.28 -2.72 -3.45
CA THR A 88 12.52 -1.76 -2.65
C THR A 88 11.36 -1.10 -3.38
N ASP A 89 11.23 -1.28 -4.70
CA ASP A 89 10.13 -0.71 -5.47
C ASP A 89 8.83 -1.42 -5.12
N ARG A 90 7.70 -0.71 -5.19
CA ARG A 90 6.36 -1.24 -4.93
C ARG A 90 5.45 -0.86 -6.07
N ASN A 91 4.73 -1.84 -6.62
CA ASN A 91 3.79 -1.65 -7.73
C ASN A 91 2.36 -1.64 -7.19
N ILE A 92 1.76 -0.46 -7.15
CA ILE A 92 0.48 -0.20 -6.50
C ILE A 92 -0.55 0.02 -7.59
N LEU A 93 -1.48 -0.91 -7.79
CA LEU A 93 -2.70 -0.63 -8.55
C LEU A 93 -3.68 0.07 -7.62
N ILE A 94 -4.03 1.31 -7.93
CA ILE A 94 -4.95 2.13 -7.15
C ILE A 94 -6.32 2.06 -7.79
N ILE A 95 -7.32 1.68 -7.02
CA ILE A 95 -8.69 1.46 -7.50
C ILE A 95 -9.69 2.30 -6.70
N ASP A 96 -10.81 2.66 -7.33
CA ASP A 96 -12.02 3.03 -6.57
C ASP A 96 -12.87 1.78 -6.27
N GLY A 97 -13.49 1.77 -5.10
CA GLY A 97 -14.34 0.68 -4.62
C GLY A 97 -13.55 -0.56 -4.17
N PHE A 98 -14.17 -1.74 -4.20
CA PHE A 98 -13.60 -2.97 -3.60
C PHE A 98 -13.15 -3.97 -4.66
N ILE A 99 -12.19 -4.83 -4.34
CA ILE A 99 -11.76 -5.95 -5.20
C ILE A 99 -12.91 -6.96 -5.34
N THR A 100 -13.50 -7.34 -4.20
CA THR A 100 -14.68 -8.21 -4.08
C THR A 100 -15.32 -7.99 -2.71
N GLY A 101 -16.64 -8.10 -2.59
CA GLY A 101 -17.35 -7.90 -1.31
C GLY A 101 -16.91 -6.62 -0.61
N SER A 102 -16.31 -6.76 0.57
CA SER A 102 -15.73 -5.68 1.40
C SER A 102 -14.19 -5.60 1.35
N VAL A 103 -13.53 -6.37 0.49
CA VAL A 103 -12.06 -6.42 0.41
C VAL A 103 -11.54 -5.19 -0.34
N ALA A 104 -10.97 -4.24 0.43
CA ALA A 104 -10.44 -2.98 -0.08
C ALA A 104 -9.00 -3.07 -0.59
N GLY A 105 -8.28 -4.15 -0.27
CA GLY A 105 -6.88 -4.28 -0.63
C GLY A 105 -6.40 -5.72 -0.65
N ALA A 106 -5.30 -5.93 -1.36
CA ALA A 106 -4.54 -7.17 -1.37
C ALA A 106 -3.07 -6.89 -1.67
N ALA A 107 -2.18 -7.57 -0.96
CA ALA A 107 -0.74 -7.42 -1.12
C ALA A 107 -0.04 -8.77 -1.28
N GLN A 108 1.01 -8.79 -2.09
CA GLN A 108 2.00 -9.86 -2.02
C GLN A 108 2.82 -9.69 -0.72
N SER A 109 2.84 -10.72 0.13
CA SER A 109 3.53 -10.66 1.43
C SER A 109 4.53 -11.80 1.63
N GLY A 110 5.72 -11.49 2.17
CA GLY A 110 6.80 -12.44 2.41
C GLY A 110 8.12 -12.10 1.69
N VAL A 111 9.23 -12.71 2.11
CA VAL A 111 10.59 -12.39 1.61
C VAL A 111 10.81 -12.78 0.13
N ASN A 112 10.06 -13.78 -0.34
CA ASN A 112 10.08 -14.23 -1.74
C ASN A 112 8.76 -13.92 -2.46
N ALA A 113 7.84 -13.22 -1.80
CA ALA A 113 6.64 -12.73 -2.48
C ALA A 113 7.01 -11.48 -3.27
N GLY A 114 6.28 -11.22 -4.36
CA GLY A 114 6.51 -10.03 -5.16
C GLY A 114 6.24 -8.74 -4.38
N ASN A 115 6.33 -7.62 -5.09
CA ASN A 115 6.30 -6.28 -4.52
C ASN A 115 5.04 -5.50 -4.93
N SER A 116 3.98 -6.22 -5.28
CA SER A 116 2.77 -5.63 -5.86
C SER A 116 1.59 -5.65 -4.89
N VAL A 117 0.77 -4.63 -4.99
CA VAL A 117 -0.46 -4.45 -4.23
C VAL A 117 -1.58 -3.96 -5.13
N ILE A 118 -2.81 -4.33 -4.81
CA ILE A 118 -4.03 -3.69 -5.28
C ILE A 118 -4.64 -3.01 -4.06
N ALA A 119 -4.87 -1.71 -4.10
CA ALA A 119 -5.33 -0.95 -2.95
C ALA A 119 -6.40 0.07 -3.34
N SER A 120 -7.46 0.09 -2.56
CA SER A 120 -8.57 1.02 -2.73
C SER A 120 -8.30 2.37 -2.09
N THR A 121 -8.97 3.39 -2.62
CA THR A 121 -9.02 4.76 -2.12
C THR A 121 -10.13 4.98 -1.08
N VAL A 122 -10.97 3.97 -0.80
CA VAL A 122 -12.12 4.09 0.11
C VAL A 122 -11.75 4.50 1.54
N ASP A 123 -10.53 4.20 1.99
CA ASP A 123 -9.99 4.61 3.28
C ASP A 123 -8.58 5.21 3.08
N ALA A 124 -8.29 6.28 3.83
CA ALA A 124 -6.99 6.95 3.82
C ALA A 124 -5.81 5.97 4.01
N THR A 125 -6.03 4.93 4.81
CA THR A 125 -5.00 4.02 5.29
C THR A 125 -4.79 2.78 4.44
N THR A 126 -5.71 2.43 3.53
CA THR A 126 -5.66 1.16 2.79
C THR A 126 -4.36 1.00 2.00
N ILE A 127 -3.91 2.05 1.29
CA ILE A 127 -2.63 2.00 0.56
C ILE A 127 -1.46 1.74 1.53
N ALA A 128 -1.42 2.42 2.67
CA ALA A 128 -0.38 2.24 3.66
C ALA A 128 -0.39 0.84 4.30
N HIS A 129 -1.58 0.28 4.55
CA HIS A 129 -1.79 -1.07 5.06
C HIS A 129 -1.20 -2.13 4.11
N GLU A 130 -1.64 -2.10 2.84
CA GLU A 130 -1.24 -3.08 1.85
C GLU A 130 0.25 -2.98 1.52
N VAL A 131 0.77 -1.77 1.33
CA VAL A 131 2.21 -1.59 1.12
C VAL A 131 2.98 -2.02 2.38
N GLY A 132 2.45 -1.82 3.58
CA GLY A 132 3.01 -2.35 4.82
C GLY A 132 3.27 -3.86 4.76
N HIS A 133 2.32 -4.64 4.28
CA HIS A 133 2.47 -6.09 4.10
C HIS A 133 3.65 -6.47 3.21
N THR A 134 3.87 -5.74 2.11
CA THR A 134 5.03 -5.97 1.22
C THR A 134 6.38 -5.66 1.88
N PHE A 135 6.39 -4.93 3.00
CA PHE A 135 7.56 -4.69 3.85
C PHE A 135 7.52 -5.51 5.14
N ASN A 136 6.75 -6.59 5.18
CA ASN A 136 6.65 -7.52 6.30
C ASN A 136 6.02 -6.92 7.58
N ALA A 137 5.23 -5.84 7.45
CA ALA A 137 4.29 -5.45 8.50
C ALA A 137 3.16 -6.50 8.62
N LYS A 138 2.66 -6.71 9.83
CA LYS A 138 1.66 -7.74 10.14
C LYS A 138 0.57 -7.21 11.05
N HIS A 139 -0.64 -7.77 10.92
CA HIS A 139 -1.79 -7.48 11.78
C HIS A 139 -1.50 -7.72 13.26
N THR A 140 -0.83 -8.83 13.60
CA THR A 140 -0.42 -9.16 14.98
C THR A 140 0.51 -8.15 15.67
N GLY A 141 0.95 -7.11 14.96
CA GLY A 141 1.68 -5.99 15.52
C GLY A 141 0.87 -4.72 15.65
N VAL A 142 -0.45 -4.72 15.51
CA VAL A 142 -1.28 -3.51 15.62
C VAL A 142 -1.05 -2.81 16.96
N MET A 143 -1.14 -1.49 16.95
CA MET A 143 -1.11 -0.64 18.14
C MET A 143 -2.37 0.21 18.15
N GLN A 144 -3.04 0.26 19.30
CA GLN A 144 -4.17 1.13 19.56
C GLN A 144 -3.84 2.09 20.70
N THR A 145 -4.34 3.32 20.62
CA THR A 145 -4.26 4.30 21.72
C THR A 145 -5.62 4.94 21.94
N PRO A 146 -5.94 5.44 23.15
CA PRO A 146 -7.18 6.18 23.36
C PRO A 146 -7.33 7.33 22.38
N ASP A 147 -8.54 7.51 21.84
CA ASP A 147 -8.87 8.65 21.00
C ASP A 147 -9.11 9.89 21.89
N PRO A 148 -8.29 10.95 21.78
CA PRO A 148 -8.45 12.15 22.61
C PRO A 148 -9.72 12.94 22.26
N ALA A 149 -10.28 12.77 21.07
CA ALA A 149 -11.49 13.45 20.63
C ALA A 149 -12.77 12.67 20.98
N ASN A 150 -12.66 11.34 21.14
CA ASN A 150 -13.81 10.46 21.36
C ASN A 150 -13.60 9.54 22.57
N ARG A 151 -14.06 10.00 23.75
CA ARG A 151 -13.88 9.26 25.01
C ARG A 151 -14.44 7.84 24.91
N GLY A 152 -13.60 6.85 25.22
CA GLY A 152 -13.95 5.43 25.18
C GLY A 152 -13.68 4.77 23.83
N GLN A 153 -13.27 5.53 22.82
CA GLN A 153 -12.82 5.02 21.53
C GLN A 153 -11.29 4.95 21.47
N VAL A 154 -10.77 4.28 20.43
CA VAL A 154 -9.34 4.13 20.17
C VAL A 154 -8.99 4.55 18.75
N LEU A 155 -7.75 5.01 18.55
CA LEU A 155 -7.11 5.17 17.26
C LEU A 155 -6.21 3.97 17.00
N SER A 156 -6.18 3.48 15.77
CA SER A 156 -5.40 2.29 15.41
C SER A 156 -4.27 2.59 14.42
N SER A 157 -3.15 1.87 14.53
CA SER A 157 -2.06 1.92 13.54
C SER A 157 -2.48 1.27 12.22
N TYR A 158 -1.73 1.52 11.13
CA TYR A 158 -2.08 1.05 9.77
C TYR A 158 -2.44 -0.43 9.65
N MET A 159 -1.86 -1.33 10.46
CA MET A 159 -2.10 -2.78 10.34
C MET A 159 -3.32 -3.29 11.12
N ALA A 160 -4.24 -2.41 11.55
CA ALA A 160 -5.49 -2.86 12.14
C ALA A 160 -6.40 -3.53 11.11
N THR A 161 -7.11 -4.58 11.52
CA THR A 161 -8.14 -5.25 10.72
C THR A 161 -9.36 -5.55 11.59
N ASP A 162 -10.53 -5.66 10.96
CA ASP A 162 -11.77 -6.09 11.61
C ASP A 162 -12.05 -5.32 12.93
N ASP A 163 -12.23 -6.03 14.03
CA ASP A 163 -12.55 -5.47 15.35
C ASP A 163 -11.42 -4.61 15.95
N GLU A 164 -10.22 -4.61 15.35
CA GLU A 164 -9.09 -3.77 15.76
C GLU A 164 -9.15 -2.38 15.12
N VAL A 165 -10.02 -2.15 14.13
CA VAL A 165 -10.21 -0.84 13.51
C VAL A 165 -10.94 0.07 14.49
N GLY A 166 -10.23 1.08 14.99
CA GLY A 166 -10.76 2.06 15.94
C GLY A 166 -11.64 3.12 15.29
N SER A 167 -11.99 4.16 16.05
CA SER A 167 -12.72 5.33 15.55
C SER A 167 -11.93 6.18 14.56
N GLY A 168 -10.64 5.93 14.44
CA GLY A 168 -9.74 6.60 13.51
C GLY A 168 -8.37 5.95 13.44
N SER A 169 -7.47 6.60 12.69
CA SER A 169 -6.12 6.11 12.46
C SER A 169 -5.07 6.95 13.18
N LEU A 170 -4.03 6.28 13.67
CA LEU A 170 -2.81 6.93 14.14
C LEU A 170 -1.96 7.50 12.98
N LEU A 171 -2.29 7.15 11.74
CA LEU A 171 -1.55 7.50 10.52
C LEU A 171 -0.06 7.14 10.63
N ARG A 172 0.23 5.95 11.17
CA ARG A 172 1.57 5.40 11.34
C ARG A 172 1.54 3.89 11.53
N PHE A 173 2.70 3.26 11.36
CA PHE A 173 2.91 1.90 11.84
C PHE A 173 3.12 1.88 13.36
N SER A 174 2.79 0.76 13.99
CA SER A 174 3.17 0.48 15.37
C SER A 174 4.69 0.35 15.49
N THR A 175 5.25 0.51 16.71
CA THR A 175 6.68 0.33 16.95
C THR A 175 7.18 -1.03 16.46
N ILE A 176 6.43 -2.11 16.73
CA ILE A 176 6.78 -3.46 16.28
C ILE A 176 6.81 -3.56 14.74
N ASN A 177 5.85 -2.96 14.05
CA ASN A 177 5.83 -2.98 12.59
C ASN A 177 6.89 -2.06 11.97
N ARG A 178 7.24 -0.93 12.60
CA ARG A 178 8.39 -0.11 12.21
C ARG A 178 9.68 -0.93 12.25
N ASP A 179 9.90 -1.69 13.32
CA ASP A 179 11.09 -2.55 13.46
C ASP A 179 11.11 -3.69 12.42
N ARG A 180 9.96 -4.30 12.13
CA ARG A 180 9.82 -5.32 11.07
C ARG A 180 10.16 -4.76 9.70
N ILE A 181 9.62 -3.59 9.35
CA ILE A 181 9.88 -2.90 8.08
C ILE A 181 11.37 -2.57 7.97
N LYS A 182 11.96 -1.95 9.00
CA LYS A 182 13.38 -1.61 9.03
C LYS A 182 14.27 -2.84 8.86
N SER A 183 13.97 -3.93 9.58
CA SER A 183 14.70 -5.20 9.50
C SER A 183 14.56 -5.86 8.13
N PHE A 184 13.40 -5.74 7.49
CA PHE A 184 13.16 -6.26 6.15
C PHE A 184 13.94 -5.47 5.10
N LEU A 185 13.88 -4.14 5.14
CA LEU A 185 14.62 -3.25 4.24
C LEU A 185 16.14 -3.48 4.33
N GLY A 186 16.67 -3.75 5.53
CA GLY A 186 18.09 -4.09 5.71
C GLY A 186 18.53 -5.40 5.04
N LYS A 187 17.60 -6.28 4.65
CA LYS A 187 17.86 -7.51 3.88
C LYS A 187 17.72 -7.33 2.36
N LEU A 188 17.20 -6.18 1.94
CA LEU A 188 17.01 -5.83 0.53
C LEU A 188 18.17 -5.00 -0.04
N GLU A 189 19.19 -4.75 0.77
CA GLU A 189 20.43 -4.07 0.38
C GLU A 189 21.29 -4.91 -0.57
#